data_AF-A0A4V2S6V9-F1
#
_entry.id   AF-A0A4V2S6V9-F1
#
_cell.length_a   1.000
_cell.length_b   1.000
_cell.length_c   1.000
_cell.angle_alpha   90.00
_cell.angle_beta   90.00
_cell.angle_gamma   90.00
#
_symmetry.space_group_name_H-M   'P 1'
#
loop_
_entity.id
_entity.type
_entity.pdbx_description
1 polymer ?
#
loop_
_entity_poly.entity_id
_entity_poly.type
_entity_poly.pdbx_seq_one_letter_code
_entity_poly.pdbx_strand_id
1 'polypeptide(L)'
;MNLGAHRIALADVRVAVHVDNGVVDVAVYHPEFAGLEAAAREALTYLPLDVTLGERVAGERLRRVETAEAEPRDAIGLLELREIVGGLG
;
A
#
# COMPACT_ATOMS: atom_id res chain seq x y z
N MET A 1 13.11 0.25 -1.72
CA MET A 1 13.13 -0.32 -3.08
C MET A 1 13.58 0.75 -4.08
N ASN A 2 14.02 0.35 -5.26
CA ASN A 2 14.33 1.30 -6.35
C ASN A 2 13.08 1.46 -7.22
N LEU A 3 12.68 2.70 -7.45
CA LEU A 3 11.57 3.08 -8.31
C LEU A 3 12.08 4.08 -9.34
N GLY A 4 12.51 3.58 -10.50
CA GLY A 4 13.26 4.39 -11.46
C GLY A 4 14.52 4.97 -10.81
N ALA A 5 14.65 6.30 -10.81
CA ALA A 5 15.74 7.02 -10.17
C ALA A 5 15.55 7.24 -8.65
N HIS A 6 14.39 6.91 -8.08
CA HIS A 6 14.06 7.15 -6.68
C HIS A 6 14.38 5.94 -5.81
N ARG A 7 14.98 6.19 -4.64
CA ARG A 7 15.13 5.18 -3.59
C ARG A 7 14.04 5.41 -2.56
N ILE A 8 13.03 4.56 -2.59
CA ILE A 8 11.88 4.66 -1.68
C ILE A 8 12.08 3.78 -0.46
N ALA A 9 11.89 4.33 0.73
CA ALA A 9 11.87 3.57 1.98
C ALA A 9 10.48 2.98 2.20
N LEU A 10 10.37 1.65 2.22
CA LEU A 10 9.09 0.98 2.46
C LEU A 10 8.50 1.29 3.85
N ALA A 11 9.35 1.66 4.82
CA ALA A 11 8.93 2.04 6.15
C ALA A 11 8.12 3.36 6.19
N ASP A 12 8.24 4.18 5.16
CA ASP A 12 7.53 5.47 5.05
C ASP A 12 6.20 5.34 4.30
N VAL A 13 5.88 4.14 3.80
CA VAL A 13 4.57 3.86 3.20
C VAL A 13 3.52 3.77 4.31
N ARG A 14 2.45 4.53 4.13
CA ARG A 14 1.29 4.58 5.02
C ARG A 14 0.07 4.05 4.29
N VAL A 15 -0.75 3.28 4.99
CA VAL A 15 -1.92 2.64 4.38
C VAL A 15 -3.13 2.84 5.29
N ALA A 16 -4.20 3.45 4.77
CA ALA A 16 -5.51 3.31 5.38
C ALA A 16 -6.14 2.00 4.94
N VAL A 17 -6.76 1.28 5.87
CA VAL A 17 -7.28 -0.06 5.67
C VAL A 17 -8.75 -0.11 6.05
N HIS A 18 -9.58 -0.66 5.17
CA HIS A 18 -10.96 -0.99 5.46
C HIS A 18 -11.22 -2.46 5.15
N VAL A 19 -11.56 -3.24 6.18
CA VAL A 19 -11.86 -4.67 6.04
C VAL A 19 -13.37 -4.85 5.92
N ASP A 20 -13.80 -5.58 4.90
CA ASP A 20 -15.20 -5.89 4.65
C ASP A 20 -15.32 -7.30 4.06
N ASN A 21 -16.16 -8.16 4.64
CA ASN A 21 -16.42 -9.53 4.15
C ASN A 21 -15.16 -10.37 3.82
N GLY A 22 -14.08 -10.23 4.60
CA GLY A 22 -12.85 -11.00 4.41
C GLY A 22 -11.94 -10.52 3.28
N VAL A 23 -12.26 -9.37 2.67
CA VAL A 23 -11.40 -8.63 1.73
C VAL A 23 -11.07 -7.24 2.30
N VAL A 24 -10.09 -6.58 1.70
CA VAL A 24 -9.52 -5.33 2.19
C VAL A 24 -9.50 -4.29 1.09
N ASP A 25 -10.02 -3.11 1.39
CA ASP A 25 -9.77 -1.91 0.60
C ASP A 25 -8.62 -1.12 1.25
N VAL A 26 -7.74 -0.59 0.42
CA VAL A 26 -6.56 0.16 0.88
C VAL A 26 -6.40 1.48 0.15
N ALA A 27 -6.06 2.52 0.90
CA ALA A 27 -5.57 3.78 0.36
C ALA A 27 -4.10 3.96 0.77
N VAL A 28 -3.21 4.00 -0.21
CA VAL A 28 -1.77 4.05 0.00
C VAL A 28 -1.30 5.50 -0.07
N TYR A 29 -0.45 5.91 0.86
CA TYR A 29 0.21 7.20 0.90
C TYR A 29 1.72 7.02 1.05
N HIS A 30 2.48 7.92 0.46
CA HIS A 30 3.90 8.11 0.75
C HIS A 30 4.22 9.61 0.78
N PRO A 31 5.06 10.09 1.72
CA PRO A 31 5.43 11.52 1.81
C PRO A 31 5.95 12.12 0.51
N GLU A 32 6.65 11.33 -0.30
CA GLU A 32 7.23 11.78 -1.57
C GLU A 32 6.24 11.80 -2.75
N PHE A 33 4.98 11.34 -2.62
CA PHE A 33 4.03 11.28 -3.74
C PHE A 33 3.89 12.59 -4.51
N ALA A 34 3.87 13.73 -3.81
CA ALA A 34 3.74 15.04 -4.44
C ALA A 34 4.91 15.37 -5.39
N GLY A 35 6.09 14.80 -5.15
CA GLY A 35 7.28 15.00 -5.97
C GLY A 35 7.45 13.98 -7.09
N LEU A 36 6.57 12.97 -7.18
CA LEU A 36 6.68 11.89 -8.15
C LEU A 36 5.82 12.14 -9.40
N GLU A 37 6.33 11.69 -10.54
CA GLU A 37 5.54 11.59 -11.77
C GLU A 37 4.40 10.57 -11.62
N ALA A 38 3.37 10.67 -12.46
CA ALA A 38 2.16 9.84 -12.34
C ALA A 38 2.48 8.32 -12.38
N ALA A 39 3.36 7.89 -13.28
CA ALA A 39 3.76 6.49 -13.38
C ALA A 39 4.50 5.99 -12.13
N ALA A 40 5.33 6.83 -11.51
CA ALA A 40 6.01 6.50 -10.27
C ALA A 40 5.03 6.44 -9.09
N ARG A 41 4.06 7.37 -9.01
CA ARG A 41 2.99 7.29 -8.01
C ARG A 41 2.18 6.00 -8.13
N GLU A 42 1.75 5.67 -9.34
CA GLU A 42 1.00 4.44 -9.60
C GLU A 42 1.80 3.21 -9.17
N ALA A 43 3.05 3.09 -9.61
CA ALA A 43 3.91 1.98 -9.20
C ALA A 43 4.13 1.92 -7.67
N LEU A 44 4.28 3.07 -7.00
CA LEU A 44 4.44 3.12 -5.55
C LEU A 44 3.14 2.83 -4.77
N THR A 45 1.99 2.92 -5.42
CA THR A 45 0.71 2.49 -4.85
C THR A 45 0.58 0.95 -4.82
N TYR A 46 1.08 0.24 -5.84
CA TYR A 46 0.90 -1.21 -5.94
C TYR A 46 2.11 -2.04 -5.47
N LEU A 47 3.33 -1.67 -5.90
CA LEU A 47 4.53 -2.50 -5.65
C LEU A 47 4.81 -2.77 -4.16
N PRO A 48 4.64 -1.80 -3.23
CA PRO A 48 4.80 -2.08 -1.81
C PRO A 48 3.82 -3.14 -1.29
N LEU A 49 2.60 -3.19 -1.82
CA LEU A 49 1.59 -4.17 -1.42
C LEU A 49 1.98 -5.57 -1.88
N ASP A 50 2.41 -5.71 -3.13
CA ASP A 50 2.87 -6.98 -3.69
C ASP A 50 4.10 -7.53 -2.98
N VAL A 51 5.08 -6.66 -2.67
CA VAL A 51 6.28 -7.07 -1.93
C VAL A 51 5.95 -7.47 -0.48
N THR A 52 4.91 -6.88 0.10
CA THR A 52 4.51 -7.12 1.50
C THR A 52 3.66 -8.38 1.66
N LEU A 53 2.69 -8.57 0.77
CA LEU A 53 1.68 -9.64 0.86
C LEU A 53 2.03 -10.84 -0.03
N GLY A 54 2.79 -10.61 -1.10
CA GLY A 54 2.94 -11.54 -2.21
C GLY A 54 1.76 -11.44 -3.18
N GLU A 55 2.05 -11.57 -4.48
CA GLU A 55 1.09 -11.37 -5.58
C GLU A 55 -0.21 -12.18 -5.40
N ARG A 56 -0.11 -13.43 -4.94
CA ARG A 56 -1.27 -14.30 -4.72
C ARG A 56 -2.19 -13.75 -3.64
N VAL A 57 -1.65 -13.42 -2.47
CA VAL A 57 -2.45 -12.92 -1.35
C VAL A 57 -3.00 -11.53 -1.67
N ALA A 58 -2.19 -10.67 -2.31
CA ALA A 58 -2.63 -9.37 -2.78
C ALA A 58 -3.84 -9.51 -3.72
N GLY A 59 -3.76 -10.38 -4.73
CA GLY A 59 -4.85 -10.61 -5.68
C GLY A 59 -6.11 -11.27 -5.08
N GLU A 60 -5.96 -12.08 -4.03
CA GLU A 60 -7.09 -12.72 -3.35
C GLU A 60 -7.79 -11.78 -2.36
N ARG A 61 -7.03 -10.88 -1.70
CA ARG A 61 -7.51 -10.15 -0.52
C ARG A 61 -7.70 -8.65 -0.74
N LEU A 62 -7.01 -8.04 -1.70
CA LEU A 62 -7.18 -6.62 -1.99
C LEU A 62 -8.31 -6.44 -3.01
N ARG A 63 -9.37 -5.73 -2.62
CA ARG A 63 -10.53 -5.46 -3.48
C ARG A 63 -10.39 -4.12 -4.19
N ARG A 64 -10.06 -3.07 -3.46
CA ARG A 64 -9.82 -1.72 -3.98
C ARG A 64 -8.49 -1.21 -3.49
N VAL A 65 -7.68 -0.69 -4.41
CA VAL A 65 -6.41 -0.02 -4.11
C VAL A 65 -6.48 1.37 -4.71
N GLU A 66 -6.21 2.39 -3.90
CA GLU A 66 -6.16 3.77 -4.36
C GLU A 66 -4.97 4.53 -3.79
N THR A 67 -4.63 5.63 -4.46
CA THR A 67 -3.57 6.55 -4.04
C THR A 67 -4.19 7.65 -3.19
N ALA A 68 -3.73 7.81 -1.95
CA ALA A 68 -4.11 8.92 -1.08
C ALA A 68 -3.15 10.09 -1.30
N GLU A 69 -3.69 11.29 -1.55
CA GLU A 69 -2.90 12.51 -1.78
C GLU A 69 -2.34 13.11 -0.48
N ALA A 70 -2.96 12.79 0.66
CA ALA A 70 -2.54 13.19 2.00
C ALA A 70 -2.49 11.96 2.92
N GLU A 71 -1.67 12.03 3.97
CA GLU A 71 -1.58 10.96 4.96
C GLU A 71 -2.94 10.72 5.63
N PRO A 72 -3.52 9.51 5.54
CA PRO A 72 -4.77 9.20 6.22
C PRO A 72 -4.61 9.27 7.75
N ARG A 73 -5.65 9.70 8.47
CA ARG A 73 -5.61 9.89 9.93
C ARG A 73 -5.29 8.60 10.69
N ASP A 74 -5.83 7.48 10.24
CA ASP A 74 -5.69 6.17 10.89
C ASP A 74 -4.78 5.25 10.05
N ALA A 75 -3.75 5.82 9.43
CA ALA A 75 -2.86 5.06 8.57
C ALA A 75 -1.92 4.17 9.37
N ILE A 76 -1.74 2.95 8.89
CA ILE A 76 -0.84 1.94 9.44
C ILE A 76 0.36 1.72 8.51
N GLY A 77 1.36 0.99 9.00
CA GLY A 77 2.50 0.56 8.18
C GLY A 77 2.21 -0.74 7.42
N LEU A 78 3.10 -1.07 6.47
CA LEU A 78 3.01 -2.31 5.67
C LEU A 78 3.07 -3.60 6.52
N LEU A 79 3.81 -3.60 7.63
CA LEU A 79 3.88 -4.77 8.51
C LEU A 79 2.53 -5.06 9.18
N GLU A 80 1.86 -4.03 9.68
CA GLU A 80 0.55 -4.16 10.31
C GLU A 80 -0.53 -4.55 9.28
N LEU A 81 -0.45 -4.01 8.05
CA LEU A 81 -1.29 -4.48 6.93
C LEU A 81 -1.13 -6.00 6.70
N ARG A 82 0.12 -6.50 6.70
CA ARG A 82 0.38 -7.94 6.54
C ARG A 82 -0.24 -8.77 7.65
N GLU A 83 -0.19 -8.29 8.90
CA GLU A 83 -0.80 -8.96 10.05
C GLU A 83 -2.33 -9.00 9.92
N ILE A 84 -2.95 -7.88 9.55
CA ILE A 84 -4.40 -7.81 9.30
C ILE A 84 -4.81 -8.82 8.22
N VAL A 85 -4.17 -8.77 7.05
CA VAL A 85 -4.50 -9.65 5.93
C VAL A 85 -4.24 -11.12 6.27
N GLY A 86 -3.15 -11.41 6.99
CA GLY A 86 -2.82 -12.75 7.46
C GLY A 86 -3.81 -13.32 8.48
N GLY A 87 -4.51 -12.46 9.22
CA GLY A 87 -5.56 -12.84 10.17
C GLY A 87 -6.95 -13.07 9.55
N LEU A 88 -7.14 -12.82 8.24
CA LEU A 88 -8.41 -13.01 7.53
C LEU A 88 -8.67 -14.47 7.09
N GLY A 89 -8.03 -15.45 7.75
CA GLY A 89 -8.13 -16.88 7.44
C GLY A 89 -7.78 -17.77 8.63
#